data_AF-A0A4Y2DYT2-F1
#
_entry.id   AF-A0A4Y2DYT2-F1
#
_cell.length_a   1.000
_cell.length_b   1.000
_cell.length_c   1.000
_cell.angle_alpha   90.00
_cell.angle_beta   90.00
_cell.angle_gamma   90.00
#
_symmetry.space_group_name_H-M   'P 1'
#
loop_
_entity.id
_entity.type
_entity.pdbx_description
1 polymer ?
#
loop_
_entity_poly.entity_id
_entity_poly.type
_entity_poly.pdbx_seq_one_letter_code
_entity_poly.pdbx_strand_id
1 'polypeptide(L)'
;MGSRLPRLKEKMKGQLLSDGKRLSVKNLLTDSQIDKFQNYYSLAIRRNLNSIHTMRQAIWVIFMHKFSTDEHPQHGFCPIGEDSWCGFKTAEATGSAYKRGNNLHVAVVEALRPVFRDLSHPDLLKKRVHGKTQTKV
;
A
#
# COMPACT_ATOMS: atom_id res chain seq x y z
N MET A 1 8.06 -8.00 1.72
CA MET A 1 7.44 -7.83 0.38
C MET A 1 8.17 -8.58 -0.72
N GLY A 2 9.51 -8.60 -0.76
CA GLY A 2 10.27 -9.45 -1.70
C GLY A 2 9.97 -9.18 -3.18
N SER A 3 10.10 -10.20 -4.02
CA SER A 3 9.93 -10.12 -5.48
C SER A 3 8.47 -10.06 -5.95
N ARG A 4 7.48 -10.01 -5.06
CA ARG A 4 6.05 -10.05 -5.43
C ARG A 4 5.62 -8.86 -6.28
N LEU A 5 6.00 -7.63 -5.89
CA LEU A 5 5.68 -6.42 -6.65
C LEU A 5 6.47 -6.32 -7.98
N PRO A 6 7.78 -6.62 -8.02
CA PRO A 6 8.50 -6.75 -9.30
C PRO A 6 7.89 -7.79 -10.25
N ARG A 7 7.52 -8.98 -9.75
CA ARG A 7 6.86 -10.01 -10.55
C ARG A 7 5.49 -9.56 -11.06
N LEU A 8 4.74 -8.82 -10.25
CA LEU A 8 3.46 -8.25 -10.66
C LEU A 8 3.66 -7.24 -11.80
N LYS A 9 4.63 -6.34 -11.68
CA LYS A 9 4.99 -5.38 -12.74
C LYS A 9 5.30 -6.08 -14.06
N GLU A 10 6.15 -7.10 -14.04
CA GLU A 10 6.50 -7.87 -15.25
C GLU A 10 5.30 -8.62 -15.83
N LYS A 11 4.43 -9.20 -14.98
CA LYS A 11 3.19 -9.86 -15.45
C LYS A 11 2.23 -8.89 -16.13
N MET A 12 2.16 -7.65 -15.66
CA MET A 12 1.30 -6.62 -16.23
C MET A 12 1.87 -6.03 -17.52
N LYS A 13 3.16 -6.23 -17.80
CA LYS A 13 3.81 -5.73 -19.02
C LYS A 13 3.28 -6.50 -20.23
N GLY A 14 2.61 -5.80 -21.13
CA GLY A 14 2.03 -6.38 -22.35
C GLY A 14 0.64 -6.99 -22.18
N GLN A 15 0.05 -6.93 -20.98
CA GLN A 15 -1.32 -7.36 -20.76
C GLN A 15 -2.31 -6.40 -21.44
N LEU A 16 -3.28 -6.95 -22.15
CA LEU A 16 -4.39 -6.20 -22.74
C LEU A 16 -5.46 -6.00 -21.67
N LEU A 17 -5.91 -4.76 -21.52
CA LEU A 17 -7.09 -4.43 -20.73
C LEU A 17 -8.35 -4.88 -21.47
N SER A 18 -9.49 -4.92 -20.77
CA SER A 18 -10.79 -5.29 -21.33
C SER A 18 -11.19 -4.45 -22.57
N ASP A 19 -10.64 -3.25 -22.70
CA ASP A 19 -10.84 -2.33 -23.84
C ASP A 19 -9.96 -2.66 -25.06
N GLY A 20 -9.21 -3.77 -25.04
CA GLY A 20 -8.27 -4.15 -26.09
C GLY A 20 -7.00 -3.28 -26.16
N LYS A 21 -6.81 -2.36 -25.20
CA LYS A 21 -5.64 -1.48 -25.10
C LYS A 21 -4.57 -2.06 -24.18
N ARG A 22 -3.30 -1.88 -24.55
CA ARG A 22 -2.17 -2.19 -23.68
C ARG A 22 -2.01 -1.11 -22.62
N LEU A 23 -1.66 -1.51 -21.40
CA LEU A 23 -1.23 -0.57 -20.36
C LEU A 23 0.04 0.18 -20.82
N SER A 24 -0.07 1.50 -20.95
CA SER A 24 1.10 2.35 -21.18
C SER A 24 2.07 2.25 -20.00
N VAL A 25 3.37 2.40 -20.25
CA VAL A 25 4.43 2.42 -19.22
C VAL A 25 4.14 3.45 -18.12
N LYS A 26 3.50 4.56 -18.47
CA LYS A 26 3.08 5.60 -17.49
C LYS A 26 1.98 5.13 -16.53
N ASN A 27 1.17 4.16 -16.94
CA ASN A 27 0.06 3.61 -16.17
C ASN A 27 0.43 2.31 -15.44
N LEU A 28 1.68 1.86 -15.57
CA LEU A 28 2.22 0.66 -14.92
C LEU A 28 2.82 0.96 -13.54
N LEU A 29 3.01 -0.10 -12.76
CA LEU A 29 3.70 -0.04 -11.48
C LEU A 29 5.19 0.30 -11.73
N THR A 30 5.61 1.52 -11.42
CA THR A 30 7.02 1.94 -11.59
C THR A 30 7.89 1.48 -10.43
N ASP A 31 9.21 1.37 -10.64
CA ASP A 31 10.14 0.94 -9.59
C ASP A 31 10.11 1.87 -8.37
N SER A 32 9.92 3.18 -8.58
CA SER A 32 9.73 4.13 -7.49
C SER A 32 8.45 3.86 -6.68
N GLN A 33 7.36 3.45 -7.32
CA GLN A 33 6.14 3.07 -6.59
C GLN A 33 6.37 1.76 -5.83
N ILE A 34 7.08 0.79 -6.42
CA ILE A 34 7.43 -0.47 -5.75
C ILE A 34 8.25 -0.20 -4.49
N ASP A 35 9.28 0.64 -4.58
CA ASP A 35 10.12 1.01 -3.45
C ASP A 35 9.30 1.67 -2.33
N LYS A 36 8.44 2.63 -2.67
CA LYS A 36 7.51 3.27 -1.72
C LYS A 36 6.62 2.25 -1.02
N PHE A 37 6.02 1.31 -1.76
CA PHE A 37 5.20 0.25 -1.17
C PHE A 37 6.00 -0.64 -0.22
N GLN A 38 7.23 -1.01 -0.58
CA GLN A 38 8.10 -1.82 0.26
C GLN A 38 8.49 -1.09 1.55
N ASN A 39 8.76 0.21 1.46
CA ASN A 39 9.08 1.06 2.61
C ASN A 39 7.87 1.22 3.54
N TYR A 40 6.69 1.54 3.00
CA TYR A 40 5.46 1.65 3.80
C TYR A 40 5.09 0.32 4.47
N TYR A 41 5.21 -0.80 3.76
CA TYR A 41 4.95 -2.13 4.31
C TYR A 41 5.88 -2.45 5.48
N SER A 42 7.18 -2.18 5.31
CA SER A 42 8.17 -2.40 6.37
C SER A 42 7.91 -1.52 7.59
N LEU A 43 7.50 -0.27 7.37
CA LEU A 43 7.12 0.66 8.43
C LEU A 43 5.85 0.21 9.17
N ALA A 44 4.83 -0.26 8.45
CA ALA A 44 3.60 -0.80 9.01
C ALA A 44 3.87 -1.98 9.94
N ILE A 45 4.78 -2.88 9.56
CA ILE A 45 5.21 -3.98 10.43
C ILE A 45 5.94 -3.45 11.66
N ARG A 46 6.97 -2.61 11.46
CA ARG A 46 7.85 -2.16 12.55
C ARG A 46 7.11 -1.37 13.63
N ARG A 47 6.09 -0.59 13.25
CA ARG A 47 5.27 0.22 14.17
C ARG A 47 4.19 -0.57 14.91
N ASN A 48 3.89 -1.81 14.49
CA ASN A 48 2.77 -2.60 15.00
C ASN A 48 3.20 -4.00 15.46
N LEU A 49 4.42 -4.15 15.98
CA LEU A 49 4.97 -5.46 16.37
C LEU A 49 4.23 -6.12 17.54
N ASN A 50 3.53 -5.32 18.34
CA ASN A 50 2.75 -5.74 19.50
C ASN A 50 1.38 -6.33 19.14
N SER A 51 0.88 -6.13 17.92
CA SER A 51 -0.44 -6.65 17.52
C SER A 51 -0.52 -6.97 16.03
N ILE A 52 -0.81 -8.25 15.74
CA ILE A 52 -1.05 -8.73 14.37
C ILE A 52 -2.26 -8.01 13.76
N HIS A 53 -3.27 -7.71 14.58
CA HIS A 53 -4.47 -7.02 14.15
C HIS A 53 -4.13 -5.61 13.63
N THR A 54 -3.41 -4.81 14.43
CA THR A 54 -3.03 -3.45 14.03
C THR A 54 -2.03 -3.45 12.87
N MET A 55 -1.14 -4.45 12.81
CA MET A 55 -0.24 -4.65 11.68
C MET A 55 -1.01 -4.90 10.39
N ARG A 56 -2.01 -5.79 10.42
CA ARG A 56 -2.88 -6.06 9.28
C ARG A 56 -3.65 -4.82 8.86
N GLN A 57 -4.23 -4.08 9.81
CA GLN A 57 -4.92 -2.82 9.51
C GLN A 57 -3.97 -1.82 8.82
N ALA A 58 -2.77 -1.59 9.38
CA ALA A 58 -1.78 -0.69 8.80
C ALA A 58 -1.34 -1.10 7.38
N ILE A 59 -1.24 -2.40 7.10
CA ILE A 59 -0.95 -2.90 5.74
C ILE A 59 -2.10 -2.58 4.77
N TRP A 60 -3.35 -2.77 5.19
CA TRP A 60 -4.52 -2.47 4.36
C TRP A 60 -4.71 -0.96 4.13
N VAL A 61 -4.34 -0.11 5.09
CA VAL A 61 -4.34 1.35 4.93
C VAL A 61 -3.48 1.79 3.74
N ILE A 62 -2.31 1.17 3.53
CA ILE A 62 -1.44 1.46 2.39
C ILE A 62 -2.15 1.17 1.05
N PHE A 63 -2.88 0.05 0.99
CA PHE A 63 -3.66 -0.31 -0.20
C PHE A 63 -4.83 0.66 -0.41
N MET A 64 -5.60 0.94 0.65
CA MET A 64 -6.74 1.86 0.61
C MET A 64 -6.33 3.26 0.17
N HIS A 65 -5.17 3.75 0.59
CA HIS A 65 -4.60 5.00 0.10
C HIS A 65 -4.45 5.09 -1.42
N LYS A 66 -4.16 3.96 -2.07
CA LYS A 66 -4.00 3.88 -3.52
C LYS A 66 -5.29 3.59 -4.25
N PHE A 67 -6.27 3.02 -3.56
CA PHE A 67 -7.62 2.81 -4.05
C PHE A 67 -8.52 4.05 -3.90
N SER A 68 -8.14 5.00 -3.06
CA SER A 68 -8.85 6.27 -2.80
C SER A 68 -9.06 7.07 -4.09
N THR A 69 -10.31 7.43 -4.39
CA THR A 69 -10.70 8.35 -5.47
C THR A 69 -11.40 9.59 -4.89
N ASP A 70 -11.58 10.66 -5.68
CA ASP A 70 -12.11 11.92 -5.13
C ASP A 70 -13.58 11.73 -4.74
N GLU A 71 -14.29 10.92 -5.52
CA GLU A 71 -15.64 10.46 -5.26
C GLU A 71 -15.73 9.44 -4.11
N HIS A 72 -14.69 8.63 -3.92
CA HIS A 72 -14.66 7.58 -2.89
C HIS A 72 -13.37 7.68 -2.06
N PRO A 73 -13.28 8.65 -1.12
CA PRO A 73 -12.09 8.83 -0.29
C PRO A 73 -11.92 7.69 0.71
N GLN A 74 -10.75 7.05 0.72
CA GLN A 74 -10.44 5.89 1.56
C GLN A 74 -9.43 6.22 2.67
N HIS A 75 -9.65 7.34 3.39
CA HIS A 75 -8.75 7.86 4.41
C HIS A 75 -9.23 7.64 5.86
N GLY A 76 -10.30 6.85 6.06
CA GLY A 76 -10.93 6.67 7.38
C GLY A 76 -10.05 6.00 8.46
N PHE A 77 -9.04 5.23 8.05
CA PHE A 77 -8.10 4.56 8.95
C PHE A 77 -6.76 5.29 9.11
N CYS A 78 -6.66 6.51 8.57
CA CYS A 78 -5.47 7.33 8.70
C CYS A 78 -5.48 8.06 10.04
N PRO A 79 -4.31 8.33 10.64
CA PRO A 79 -4.26 9.19 11.82
C PRO A 79 -4.85 10.56 11.48
N ILE A 80 -5.62 11.11 12.42
CA ILE A 80 -6.26 12.42 12.33
C ILE A 80 -5.27 13.48 12.85
N GLY A 81 -5.38 14.70 12.34
CA GLY A 81 -4.60 15.84 12.82
C GLY A 81 -3.57 16.34 11.80
N GLU A 82 -2.99 17.50 12.11
CA GLU A 82 -1.98 18.16 11.28
C GLU A 82 -0.71 17.31 11.12
N ASP A 83 -0.30 16.59 12.16
CA ASP A 83 0.84 15.67 12.17
C ASP A 83 0.59 14.34 11.45
N SER A 84 -0.56 14.19 10.79
CA SER A 84 -0.85 13.00 10.02
C SER A 84 0.13 12.85 8.86
N TRP A 85 0.61 11.63 8.65
CA TRP A 85 1.34 11.30 7.42
C TRP A 85 0.40 11.26 6.19
N CYS A 86 -0.92 11.31 6.40
CA CYS A 86 -1.92 11.36 5.36
C CYS A 86 -2.27 12.81 5.03
N GLY A 87 -1.80 13.29 3.88
CA GLY A 87 -2.06 14.67 3.45
C GLY A 87 -3.54 15.05 3.35
N PHE A 88 -4.45 14.08 3.15
CA PHE A 88 -5.89 14.34 3.21
C PHE A 88 -6.33 14.70 4.64
N LYS A 89 -5.85 13.96 5.65
CA LYS A 89 -6.16 14.23 7.06
C LYS A 89 -5.47 15.47 7.60
N THR A 90 -4.26 15.76 7.14
CA THR A 90 -3.59 17.03 7.42
C THR A 90 -4.39 18.19 6.86
N ALA A 91 -4.82 18.12 5.59
CA ALA A 91 -5.61 19.17 4.95
C ALA A 91 -6.98 19.37 5.62
N GLU A 92 -7.64 18.28 6.01
CA GLU A 92 -8.89 18.30 6.79
C GLU A 92 -8.69 19.03 8.14
N ALA A 93 -7.58 18.77 8.84
CA ALA A 93 -7.27 19.37 10.12
C ALA A 93 -6.88 20.86 10.03
N THR A 94 -6.16 21.25 8.98
CA THR A 94 -5.67 22.64 8.80
C THR A 94 -6.58 23.53 7.96
N GLY A 95 -7.67 22.98 7.42
CA GLY A 95 -8.56 23.69 6.48
C GLY A 95 -7.90 24.00 5.12
N SER A 96 -6.83 23.29 4.76
CA SER A 96 -6.10 23.50 3.50
C SER A 96 -6.69 22.70 2.34
N ALA A 97 -6.40 23.12 1.10
CA ALA A 97 -6.78 22.34 -0.08
C ALA A 97 -5.90 21.09 -0.23
N TYR A 98 -6.52 19.91 -0.32
CA TYR A 98 -5.83 18.66 -0.65
C TYR A 98 -5.76 18.47 -2.17
N LYS A 99 -4.54 18.36 -2.71
CA LYS A 99 -4.34 17.90 -4.09
C LYS A 99 -3.85 16.46 -4.08
N ARG A 100 -4.63 15.56 -4.69
CA ARG A 100 -4.21 14.17 -4.84
C ARG A 100 -3.04 14.09 -5.83
N GLY A 101 -2.02 13.28 -5.48
CA GLY A 101 -0.93 12.94 -6.39
C GLY A 101 -1.32 11.90 -7.45
N ASN A 102 -0.36 11.51 -8.29
CA ASN A 102 -0.57 10.55 -9.38
C ASN A 102 -1.16 9.22 -8.87
N ASN A 103 -2.38 8.92 -9.31
CA ASN A 103 -3.05 7.66 -9.01
C ASN A 103 -2.58 6.55 -9.96
N LEU A 104 -2.46 5.34 -9.41
CA LEU A 104 -2.25 4.16 -10.22
C LEU A 104 -3.52 3.86 -11.01
N HIS A 105 -3.37 3.35 -12.23
CA HIS A 105 -4.50 2.91 -13.03
C HIS A 105 -5.30 1.84 -12.28
N VAL A 106 -6.64 1.87 -12.38
CA VAL A 106 -7.54 0.98 -11.63
C VAL A 106 -7.14 -0.49 -11.74
N ALA A 107 -6.80 -0.95 -12.95
CA ALA A 107 -6.33 -2.32 -13.20
C ALA A 107 -5.07 -2.69 -12.38
N VAL A 108 -4.15 -1.75 -12.15
CA VAL A 108 -2.96 -1.97 -11.31
C VAL A 108 -3.35 -2.07 -9.85
N VAL A 109 -4.25 -1.20 -9.38
CA VAL A 109 -4.72 -1.25 -7.99
C VAL A 109 -5.46 -2.57 -7.72
N GLU A 110 -6.31 -3.02 -8.65
CA GLU A 110 -6.98 -4.31 -8.55
C GLU A 110 -5.99 -5.48 -8.51
N ALA A 111 -4.95 -5.42 -9.35
CA ALA A 111 -3.89 -6.45 -9.38
C ALA A 111 -3.02 -6.47 -8.11
N LEU A 112 -2.94 -5.34 -7.38
CA LEU A 112 -2.26 -5.28 -6.07
C LEU A 112 -3.07 -5.93 -4.95
N ARG A 113 -4.41 -5.97 -5.05
CA ARG A 113 -5.29 -6.52 -4.00
C ARG A 113 -4.90 -7.94 -3.53
N PRO A 114 -4.67 -8.94 -4.41
CA PRO A 114 -4.24 -10.27 -3.97
C PRO A 114 -2.84 -10.26 -3.32
N VAL A 115 -1.95 -9.36 -3.75
CA VAL A 115 -0.62 -9.23 -3.14
C VAL A 115 -0.73 -8.72 -1.70
N PHE A 116 -1.55 -7.70 -1.46
CA PHE A 116 -1.81 -7.18 -0.11
C PHE A 116 -2.58 -8.16 0.77
N ARG A 117 -3.48 -8.96 0.21
CA ARG A 117 -4.16 -10.06 0.92
C ARG A 117 -3.14 -11.08 1.45
N ASP A 118 -2.22 -11.54 0.63
CA ASP A 118 -1.19 -12.49 1.08
C ASP A 118 -0.24 -11.85 2.10
N LEU A 119 0.19 -10.61 1.83
CA LEU A 119 1.09 -9.88 2.73
C LEU A 119 0.48 -9.58 4.11
N SER A 120 -0.84 -9.56 4.22
CA SER A 120 -1.55 -9.36 5.49
C SER A 120 -2.00 -10.67 6.15
N HIS A 121 -1.58 -11.83 5.62
CA HIS A 121 -1.93 -13.13 6.18
C HIS A 121 -1.34 -13.29 7.59
N PRO A 122 -2.15 -13.65 8.61
CA PRO A 122 -1.69 -13.67 10.01
C PRO A 122 -0.48 -14.59 10.22
N ASP A 123 -0.40 -15.74 9.56
CA ASP A 123 0.77 -16.62 9.68
C ASP A 123 2.06 -16.03 9.09
N LEU A 124 1.94 -15.21 8.04
CA LEU A 124 3.08 -14.44 7.53
C LEU A 124 3.52 -13.39 8.54
N LEU A 125 2.55 -12.71 9.17
CA LEU A 125 2.80 -11.64 10.14
C LEU A 125 3.38 -12.18 11.46
N LYS A 126 2.88 -13.32 11.97
CA LYS A 126 3.41 -14.02 13.15
C LYS A 126 4.91 -14.28 13.02
N LYS A 127 5.37 -14.75 11.86
CA LYS A 127 6.81 -14.99 11.60
C LYS A 127 7.65 -13.71 11.71
N ARG A 128 7.07 -12.55 11.39
CA ARG A 128 7.75 -11.24 11.48
C ARG A 128 7.88 -10.74 12.91
N VAL A 129 6.90 -11.07 13.76
CA VAL A 129 6.94 -10.76 15.21
C VAL A 129 7.97 -11.64 15.92
N HIS A 130 7.95 -12.95 15.68
CA HIS A 130 8.84 -13.91 16.35
C HIS A 130 10.31 -13.83 15.87
N GLY A 131 10.56 -13.38 14.64
CA GLY A 131 11.92 -13.21 14.12
C GLY A 131 12.76 -12.14 14.82
N LYS A 132 12.17 -11.31 15.70
CA LYS A 132 12.91 -10.38 16.57
C LYS A 132 13.32 -10.98 17.92
N THR A 133 12.77 -12.12 18.33
CA THR A 133 13.06 -12.73 19.64
C THR A 133 14.32 -13.61 19.64
N GLN A 134 15.08 -13.63 18.54
CA GLN A 134 16.37 -14.31 18.48
C GLN A 134 17.50 -13.27 18.46
N THR A 135 17.68 -12.55 19.57
CA THR A 135 19.01 -12.04 19.91
C THR A 135 19.83 -13.27 20.26
N LYS A 136 20.77 -13.67 19.40
CA LYS A 136 21.79 -14.64 19.79
C LYS A 136 22.54 -14.06 20.98
N VAL A 137 22.57 -14.84 22.06
CA VAL A 137 23.51 -14.70 23.18
C VAL A 137 24.93 -14.76 22.64
#